data_AF-A0A261ESL4-F1
#
_entry.id   AF-A0A261ESL4-F1
#
_cell.length_a   1.000
_cell.length_b   1.000
_cell.length_c   1.000
_cell.angle_alpha   90.00
_cell.angle_beta   90.00
_cell.angle_gamma   90.00
#
_symmetry.space_group_name_H-M   'P 1'
#
loop_
_entity.id
_entity.type
_entity.pdbx_description
1 polymer ?
#
loop_
_entity_poly.entity_id
_entity_poly.type
_entity_poly.pdbx_seq_one_letter_code
_entity_poly.pdbx_strand_id
1 'polypeptide(L)'
;MKAQTLSLTQVSNLLHCPPRIISILEACKWFPVRQEDGSYSVADVKTSMRQHPWLRQLNIPMCERELAQLNPTLRIPRKRGVIAAGRTYCRLWEILDASFHDLNTREE
;
A
#
# COMPACT_ATOMS: atom_id res chain seq x y z
N MET A 1 -9.48 21.61 -20.33
CA MET A 1 -8.88 21.61 -18.97
C MET A 1 -7.64 20.73 -19.02
N LYS A 2 -6.45 21.20 -18.63
CA LYS A 2 -5.25 20.34 -18.62
C LYS A 2 -5.46 19.22 -17.60
N ALA A 3 -5.31 17.98 -18.03
CA ALA A 3 -5.28 16.84 -17.11
C ALA A 3 -4.07 17.03 -16.19
N GLN A 4 -4.32 17.20 -14.89
CA GLN A 4 -3.23 17.23 -13.92
C GLN A 4 -2.73 15.80 -13.72
N THR A 5 -1.44 15.61 -13.90
CA THR A 5 -0.77 14.32 -13.72
C THR A 5 0.22 14.37 -12.55
N LEU A 6 0.47 13.22 -11.94
CA LEU A 6 1.44 13.02 -10.86
C LEU A 6 2.47 11.99 -11.28
N SER A 7 3.73 12.23 -10.95
CA SER A 7 4.77 11.22 -11.10
C SER A 7 4.65 10.14 -10.03
N LEU A 8 5.26 8.97 -10.27
CA LEU A 8 5.36 7.89 -9.28
C LEU A 8 5.91 8.36 -7.93
N THR A 9 6.93 9.22 -7.94
CA THR A 9 7.52 9.79 -6.73
C THR A 9 6.53 10.68 -5.98
N GLN A 10 5.74 11.49 -6.69
CA GLN A 10 4.72 12.34 -6.07
C GLN A 10 3.60 11.49 -5.43
N VAL A 11 3.17 10.42 -6.10
CA VAL A 11 2.19 9.47 -5.54
C VAL A 11 2.76 8.73 -4.32
N SER A 12 3.99 8.25 -4.41
CA SER A 12 4.70 7.59 -3.31
C SER A 12 4.80 8.49 -2.08
N ASN A 13 5.12 9.78 -2.27
CA ASN A 13 5.13 10.77 -1.19
C ASN A 13 3.73 11.04 -0.62
N LEU A 14 2.70 11.12 -1.48
CA LEU A 14 1.31 11.32 -1.07
C LEU A 14 0.78 10.17 -0.19
N LEU A 15 1.19 8.94 -0.49
CA LEU A 15 0.80 7.74 0.25
C LEU A 15 1.80 7.36 1.36
N HIS A 16 2.89 8.11 1.50
CA HIS A 16 3.98 7.87 2.45
C HIS A 16 4.52 6.43 2.40
N CYS A 17 4.62 5.85 1.20
CA CYS A 17 5.11 4.48 1.01
C CYS A 17 6.16 4.43 -0.10
N PRO A 18 7.09 3.45 -0.10
CA PRO A 18 8.06 3.28 -1.18
C PRO A 18 7.41 3.11 -2.57
N PRO A 19 8.04 3.55 -3.67
CA PRO A 19 7.49 3.44 -5.03
C PRO A 19 7.10 2.01 -5.44
N ARG A 20 7.84 1.00 -4.96
CA ARG A 20 7.55 -0.41 -5.25
C ARG A 20 6.17 -0.86 -4.77
N ILE A 21 5.68 -0.26 -3.68
CA ILE A 21 4.35 -0.57 -3.12
C ILE A 21 3.26 -0.13 -4.08
N ILE A 22 3.46 0.96 -4.80
CA ILE A 22 2.49 1.44 -5.78
C ILE A 22 2.29 0.36 -6.86
N SER A 23 3.35 -0.28 -7.35
CA SER A 23 3.26 -1.39 -8.28
C SER A 23 2.43 -2.57 -7.74
N ILE A 24 2.56 -2.87 -6.45
CA ILE A 24 1.76 -3.92 -5.79
C ILE A 24 0.28 -3.51 -5.74
N LEU A 25 0.00 -2.26 -5.39
CA LEU A 25 -1.37 -1.74 -5.33
C LEU A 25 -2.04 -1.74 -6.72
N GLU A 26 -1.28 -1.46 -7.77
CA GLU A 26 -1.72 -1.59 -9.18
C GLU A 26 -2.07 -3.04 -9.52
N ALA A 27 -1.18 -3.99 -9.20
CA ALA A 27 -1.39 -5.41 -9.44
C ALA A 27 -2.65 -5.94 -8.72
N CYS A 28 -2.89 -5.47 -7.49
CA CYS A 28 -4.07 -5.79 -6.70
C CYS A 28 -5.33 -5.00 -7.09
N LYS A 29 -5.25 -4.12 -8.10
CA LYS A 29 -6.35 -3.25 -8.56
C LYS A 29 -6.91 -2.29 -7.49
N TRP A 30 -6.14 -2.00 -6.45
CA TRP A 30 -6.49 -1.01 -5.41
C TRP A 30 -6.03 0.41 -5.77
N PHE A 31 -5.25 0.56 -6.83
CA PHE A 31 -4.73 1.83 -7.32
C PHE A 31 -4.81 1.89 -8.85
N PRO A 32 -4.98 3.08 -9.47
CA PRO A 32 -5.04 3.19 -10.92
C PRO A 32 -3.73 2.79 -11.56
N VAL A 33 -3.83 2.21 -12.76
CA VAL A 33 -2.68 1.90 -13.60
C VAL A 33 -2.11 3.20 -14.17
N ARG A 34 -0.77 3.30 -14.24
CA ARG A 34 -0.06 4.43 -14.87
C ARG A 34 -0.47 4.58 -16.34
N GLN A 35 -0.43 5.82 -16.81
CA GLN A 35 -0.51 6.15 -18.22
C GLN A 35 0.76 5.71 -18.95
N GLU A 36 0.75 5.74 -20.29
CA GLU A 36 1.89 5.32 -21.13
C GLU A 36 3.18 6.11 -20.84
N ASP A 37 3.06 7.35 -20.38
CA ASP A 37 4.17 8.21 -19.97
C ASP A 37 4.71 7.91 -18.56
N GLY A 38 4.14 6.92 -17.86
CA GLY A 38 4.48 6.54 -16.50
C GLY A 38 3.87 7.44 -15.41
N SER A 39 2.96 8.36 -15.77
CA SER A 39 2.30 9.28 -14.85
C SER A 39 0.91 8.77 -14.41
N TYR A 40 0.38 9.35 -13.34
CA TYR A 40 -0.95 9.07 -12.81
C TYR A 40 -1.86 10.27 -12.99
N SER A 41 -3.09 10.03 -13.42
CA SER A 41 -4.14 11.06 -13.43
C SER A 41 -4.53 11.43 -12.00
N VAL A 42 -4.49 12.72 -11.66
CA VAL A 42 -4.90 13.20 -10.33
C VAL A 42 -6.34 12.82 -10.00
N ALA A 43 -7.23 12.82 -11.00
CA ALA A 43 -8.63 12.47 -10.81
C ALA A 43 -8.79 11.00 -10.40
N ASP A 44 -8.04 10.11 -11.03
CA ASP A 44 -8.11 8.67 -10.76
C ASP A 44 -7.47 8.34 -9.41
N VAL A 45 -6.31 8.95 -9.10
CA VAL A 45 -5.69 8.83 -7.77
C VAL A 45 -6.65 9.27 -6.68
N LYS A 46 -7.31 10.43 -6.83
CA LYS A 46 -8.29 10.92 -5.86
C LYS A 46 -9.50 9.98 -5.74
N THR A 47 -9.95 9.41 -6.86
CA THR A 47 -11.07 8.46 -6.88
C THR A 47 -10.73 7.19 -6.12
N SER A 48 -9.57 6.59 -6.38
CA SER A 48 -9.11 5.41 -5.63
C SER A 48 -8.90 5.71 -4.14
N MET A 49 -8.34 6.88 -3.79
CA MET A 49 -8.21 7.29 -2.38
C MET A 49 -9.57 7.54 -1.68
N ARG A 50 -10.64 7.81 -2.44
CA ARG A 50 -12.01 7.90 -1.88
C ARG A 50 -12.65 6.53 -1.72
N GLN A 51 -12.45 5.64 -2.70
CA GLN A 51 -12.96 4.26 -2.66
C GLN A 51 -12.23 3.40 -1.61
N HIS A 52 -10.95 3.70 -1.37
CA HIS A 52 -10.10 2.98 -0.42
C HIS A 52 -9.45 3.97 0.57
N PRO A 53 -10.19 4.45 1.59
CA PRO A 53 -9.66 5.41 2.56
C PRO A 53 -8.41 4.92 3.31
N TRP A 54 -8.26 3.60 3.45
CA TRP A 54 -7.10 2.95 4.06
C TRP A 54 -5.80 3.18 3.30
N LEU A 55 -5.84 3.59 2.02
CA LEU A 55 -4.63 3.98 1.27
C LEU A 55 -3.87 5.12 1.95
N ARG A 56 -4.57 6.00 2.68
CA ARG A 56 -3.94 7.09 3.46
C ARG A 56 -3.26 6.59 4.73
N GLN A 57 -3.52 5.35 5.12
CA GLN A 57 -3.03 4.74 6.34
C GLN A 57 -1.85 3.80 6.07
N LEU A 58 -1.33 3.76 4.83
CA LEU A 58 -0.24 2.86 4.43
C LEU A 58 1.01 2.98 5.33
N ASN A 59 1.34 4.18 5.79
CA ASN A 59 2.48 4.44 6.67
C ASN A 59 2.16 4.34 8.18
N ILE A 60 0.90 4.09 8.54
CA ILE A 60 0.49 3.96 9.94
C ILE A 60 0.89 2.56 10.44
N PRO A 61 1.64 2.46 11.54
CA PRO A 61 1.91 1.18 12.18
C PRO A 61 0.60 0.59 12.74
N MET A 62 0.31 -0.66 12.38
CA MET A 62 -0.87 -1.39 12.87
C MET A 62 -0.43 -2.64 13.62
N CYS A 63 -1.18 -3.01 14.65
CA CYS A 63 -1.06 -4.32 15.29
C CYS A 63 -1.96 -5.37 14.62
N GLU A 64 -1.74 -6.65 14.92
CA GLU A 64 -2.53 -7.77 14.37
C GLU A 64 -4.05 -7.57 14.50
N ARG A 65 -4.50 -6.98 15.62
CA ARG A 65 -5.94 -6.72 15.84
C ARG A 65 -6.50 -5.68 14.88
N GLU A 66 -5.77 -4.58 14.66
CA GLU A 66 -6.16 -3.51 13.74
C GLU A 66 -6.07 -3.99 12.29
N LEU A 67 -5.03 -4.75 11.97
CA LEU A 67 -4.85 -5.37 10.67
C LEU A 67 -6.00 -6.34 10.35
N ALA A 68 -6.42 -7.17 11.30
CA ALA A 68 -7.52 -8.11 11.11
C ALA A 68 -8.87 -7.42 10.86
N GLN A 69 -9.07 -6.21 11.38
CA GLN A 69 -10.25 -5.39 11.08
C GLN A 69 -10.22 -4.82 9.66
N LEU A 70 -9.03 -4.53 9.13
CA LEU A 70 -8.86 -4.05 7.76
C LEU A 70 -8.96 -5.19 6.75
N ASN A 71 -8.20 -6.26 6.97
CA ASN A 71 -8.22 -7.46 6.16
C ASN A 71 -7.79 -8.68 7.01
N PRO A 72 -8.70 -9.64 7.25
CA PRO A 72 -8.43 -10.79 8.11
C PRO A 72 -7.41 -11.78 7.53
N THR A 73 -7.03 -11.67 6.25
CA THR A 73 -6.03 -12.55 5.62
C THR A 73 -4.60 -12.03 5.78
N LEU A 74 -4.42 -10.74 6.06
CA LEU A 74 -3.10 -10.16 6.28
C LEU A 74 -2.58 -10.51 7.68
N ARG A 75 -1.27 -10.75 7.79
CA ARG A 75 -0.57 -11.02 9.05
C ARG A 75 0.70 -10.21 9.12
N ILE A 76 1.10 -9.83 10.33
CA ILE A 76 2.39 -9.16 10.51
C ILE A 76 3.50 -10.21 10.32
N PRO A 77 4.47 -9.97 9.43
CA PRO A 77 5.57 -10.91 9.22
C PRO A 77 6.38 -11.11 10.51
N ARG A 78 6.68 -12.37 10.88
CA ARG A 78 7.32 -12.73 12.16
C ARG A 78 8.66 -12.04 12.47
N LYS A 79 9.33 -11.46 11.46
CA LYS A 79 10.62 -10.77 11.59
C LYS A 79 10.55 -9.27 11.25
N ARG A 80 9.35 -8.70 11.10
CA ARG A 80 9.14 -7.27 10.83
C ARG A 80 8.35 -6.62 11.96
N GLY A 81 8.50 -5.31 12.08
CA GLY A 81 7.78 -4.49 13.04
C GLY A 81 8.53 -4.22 14.36
N VAL A 82 7.94 -3.34 15.15
CA VAL A 82 8.45 -2.89 16.46
C VAL A 82 7.50 -3.42 17.53
N ILE A 83 8.06 -3.91 18.64
CA ILE A 83 7.27 -4.37 19.78
C ILE A 83 7.03 -3.18 20.72
N ALA A 84 5.76 -2.90 21.00
CA ALA A 84 5.32 -1.88 21.95
C ALA A 84 4.18 -2.44 22.81
N ALA A 85 4.26 -2.27 24.13
CA ALA A 85 3.26 -2.75 25.09
C ALA A 85 2.85 -4.24 24.87
N GLY A 86 3.82 -5.11 24.57
CA GLY A 86 3.59 -6.54 24.33
C GLY A 86 2.90 -6.88 23.00
N ARG A 87 2.79 -5.92 22.07
CA ARG A 87 2.21 -6.13 20.73
C ARG A 87 3.21 -5.75 19.65
N THR A 88 3.21 -6.49 18.55
CA THR A 88 3.99 -6.14 17.36
C THR A 88 3.21 -5.16 16.50
N TYR A 89 3.86 -4.07 16.11
CA TYR A 89 3.33 -3.05 15.20
C TYR A 89 4.18 -3.00 13.94
N CYS A 90 3.56 -3.02 12.77
CA CYS A 90 4.25 -2.91 11.49
C CYS A 90 3.44 -2.00 10.56
N ARG A 91 4.12 -1.22 9.71
CA ARG A 91 3.40 -0.33 8.79
C ARG A 91 2.64 -1.16 7.76
N LEU A 92 1.46 -0.71 7.39
CA LEU A 92 0.61 -1.45 6.44
C LEU A 92 1.33 -1.71 5.11
N TRP A 93 2.13 -0.76 4.60
CA TRP A 93 2.90 -0.99 3.38
C TRP A 93 3.96 -2.09 3.54
N GLU A 94 4.58 -2.24 4.72
CA GLU A 94 5.58 -3.29 4.98
C GLU A 94 4.94 -4.68 5.03
N ILE A 95 3.70 -4.73 5.52
CA ILE A 95 2.90 -5.95 5.61
C ILE A 95 2.46 -6.39 4.20
N LEU A 96 1.96 -5.45 3.39
CA LEU A 96 1.55 -5.71 2.00
C LEU A 96 2.73 -6.19 1.16
N ASP A 97 3.88 -5.53 1.31
CA ASP A 97 5.13 -5.90 0.66
C ASP A 97 5.56 -7.34 0.97
N ALA A 98 5.58 -7.71 2.25
CA ALA A 98 5.95 -9.05 2.67
C ALA A 98 4.94 -10.10 2.19
N SER A 99 3.64 -9.78 2.27
CA SER A 99 2.58 -10.69 1.82
C SER A 99 2.65 -10.97 0.33
N PHE A 100 2.98 -9.96 -0.49
CA PHE A 100 3.14 -10.13 -1.93
C PHE A 100 4.43 -10.90 -2.29
N HIS A 101 5.53 -10.66 -1.56
CA HIS A 101 6.75 -11.46 -1.71
C HIS A 101 6.53 -12.94 -1.33
N ASP A 102 5.83 -13.21 -0.22
CA ASP A 102 5.54 -14.58 0.21
C ASP A 102 4.63 -15.33 -0.78
N LEU A 103 3.73 -14.63 -1.48
CA LEU A 103 2.90 -15.21 -2.55
C LEU A 103 3.72 -15.60 -3.77
N ASN A 104 4.63 -14.73 -4.23
CA ASN A 104 5.49 -15.02 -5.39
C ASN A 104 6.55 -16.10 -5.12
N THR A 105 6.85 -16.40 -3.86
CA THR A 105 7.83 -17.44 -3.49
C THR A 105 7.19 -18.84 -3.37
N ARG A 106 5.85 -18.95 -3.48
CA ARG A 106 5.12 -20.23 -3.43
C ARG A 106 4.81 -20.82 -4.81
N GLU A 107 5.18 -20.13 -5.88
CA GLU A 107 4.96 -20.57 -7.27
C GLU A 107 6.23 -21.16 -7.94
N GLU A 108 7.29 -21.43 -7.17
CA GLU A 108 8.46 -22.24 -7.59
C GLU A 108 8.46 -23.63 -6.90
#